data_AF-A0A3M2AIM6-F1
#
_entry.id   AF-A0A3M2AIM6-F1
#
_cell.length_a   1.000
_cell.length_b   1.000
_cell.length_c   1.000
_cell.angle_alpha   90.00
_cell.angle_beta   90.00
_cell.angle_gamma   90.00
#
_symmetry.space_group_name_H-M   'P 1'
#
loop_
_entity.id
_entity.type
_entity.pdbx_description
1 polymer ?
#
loop_
_entity_poly.entity_id
_entity_poly.type
_entity_poly.pdbx_seq_one_letter_code
_entity_poly.pdbx_strand_id
1 'polypeptide(L)'
;MARHQHGFQHALRRRFYRPYPYLHSRHLAFRWLVTTLLGILAVTGIMLSFYYQPSSETAYESVRYIMRDVGHGWSGWLCRGIHYWASQCLLVLGALQLVRILVNGRYRGRGRSHWRLGLLTLALLFAFAFTGDLLAWDDAAFWSADQALNWLDQLPLFGHALAGVLRGGEETGPATLRNFFGFHVLLLPAAGVLLAWLWSWLPDWNPNLRLRGGRRPQS
;
A
#
# COMPACT_ATOMS: atom_id res chain seq x y z
N MET A 1 10.99 -48.54 15.69
CA MET A 1 11.10 -47.37 14.80
C MET A 1 9.76 -46.62 14.69
N ALA A 2 9.39 -45.75 15.64
CA ALA A 2 8.15 -44.95 15.55
C ALA A 2 8.10 -43.80 16.58
N ARG A 3 9.03 -42.84 16.55
CA ARG A 3 9.01 -41.73 17.54
C ARG A 3 9.35 -40.32 17.03
N HIS A 4 9.43 -40.10 15.71
CA HIS A 4 9.84 -38.81 15.15
C HIS A 4 8.74 -38.00 14.42
N GLN A 5 7.52 -38.52 14.25
CA GLN A 5 6.48 -37.82 13.46
C GLN A 5 5.51 -36.94 14.27
N HIS A 6 5.52 -36.98 15.60
CA HIS A 6 4.53 -36.26 16.43
C HIS A 6 4.86 -34.77 16.67
N GLY A 7 6.11 -34.33 16.45
CA GLY A 7 6.53 -32.95 16.73
C GLY A 7 5.94 -31.91 15.76
N PHE A 8 5.96 -32.22 14.46
CA PHE A 8 5.47 -31.31 13.41
C PHE A 8 3.95 -31.10 13.48
N GLN A 9 3.20 -32.18 13.70
CA GLN A 9 1.75 -32.17 13.88
C GLN A 9 1.31 -31.35 15.11
N HIS A 10 2.06 -31.46 16.23
CA HIS A 10 1.79 -30.68 17.43
C HIS A 10 2.18 -29.20 17.29
N ALA A 11 3.26 -28.89 16.57
CA ALA A 11 3.65 -27.51 16.28
C ALA A 11 2.61 -26.82 15.38
N LEU A 12 2.09 -27.52 14.36
CA LEU A 12 1.01 -27.04 13.50
C LEU A 12 -0.29 -26.82 14.28
N ARG A 13 -0.72 -27.76 15.12
CA ARG A 13 -1.95 -27.59 15.92
C ARG A 13 -1.89 -26.38 16.86
N ARG A 14 -0.74 -26.09 17.48
CA ARG A 14 -0.60 -24.91 18.37
C ARG A 14 -0.64 -23.57 17.63
N ARG A 15 -0.28 -23.54 16.34
CA ARG A 15 -0.34 -22.34 15.49
C ARG A 15 -1.76 -22.10 14.97
N PHE A 16 -2.48 -23.17 14.60
CA PHE A 16 -3.78 -23.06 13.92
C PHE A 16 -5.00 -23.11 14.86
N TYR A 17 -4.95 -23.85 15.99
CA TYR A 17 -6.09 -23.99 16.91
C TYR A 17 -5.98 -23.06 18.13
N ARG A 18 -6.00 -21.74 17.89
CA ARG A 18 -6.34 -20.78 18.96
C ARG A 18 -7.82 -20.42 18.82
N PRO A 19 -8.65 -20.64 19.85
CA PRO A 19 -10.05 -20.22 19.80
C PRO A 19 -10.13 -18.69 19.64
N TYR A 20 -10.75 -18.24 18.56
CA TYR A 20 -10.86 -16.82 18.20
C TYR A 20 -12.13 -16.21 18.83
N PRO A 21 -12.01 -15.24 19.77
CA PRO A 21 -13.18 -14.54 20.31
C PRO A 21 -13.79 -13.58 19.28
N TYR A 22 -15.11 -13.45 19.27
CA TYR A 22 -15.93 -12.70 18.30
C TYR A 22 -15.53 -11.22 18.08
N LEU A 23 -14.97 -10.53 19.07
CA LEU A 23 -14.43 -9.16 18.95
C LEU A 23 -13.18 -9.05 18.04
N HIS A 24 -12.48 -10.16 17.80
CA HIS A 24 -11.36 -10.24 16.86
C HIS A 24 -11.81 -10.25 15.40
N SER A 25 -13.07 -10.58 15.13
CA SER A 25 -13.62 -10.74 13.78
C SER A 25 -13.62 -9.44 12.98
N ARG A 26 -13.90 -8.29 13.62
CA ARG A 26 -13.90 -6.96 12.95
C ARG A 26 -12.51 -6.51 12.50
N HIS A 27 -11.46 -6.84 13.26
CA HIS A 27 -10.08 -6.53 12.86
C HIS A 27 -9.59 -7.46 11.75
N LEU A 28 -10.04 -8.71 11.78
CA LEU A 28 -9.73 -9.66 10.73
C LEU A 28 -10.42 -9.28 9.42
N ALA A 29 -11.71 -8.94 9.45
CA ALA A 29 -12.46 -8.46 8.29
C ALA A 29 -11.84 -7.21 7.66
N PHE A 30 -11.42 -6.23 8.47
CA PHE A 30 -10.70 -5.04 7.97
C PHE A 30 -9.39 -5.41 7.27
N ARG A 31 -8.60 -6.32 7.86
CA ARG A 31 -7.35 -6.80 7.25
C ARG A 31 -7.61 -7.52 5.93
N TRP A 32 -8.61 -8.40 5.88
CA TRP A 32 -9.01 -9.09 4.65
C TRP A 32 -9.46 -8.10 3.57
N LEU A 33 -10.27 -7.10 3.92
CA LEU A 33 -10.70 -6.07 2.96
C LEU A 33 -9.50 -5.32 2.36
N VAL A 34 -8.56 -4.87 3.19
CA VAL A 34 -7.35 -4.17 2.73
C VAL A 34 -6.50 -5.07 1.83
N THR A 35 -6.26 -6.33 2.22
CA THR A 35 -5.50 -7.29 1.41
C THR A 35 -6.19 -7.57 0.08
N THR A 36 -7.52 -7.70 0.07
CA THR A 36 -8.29 -7.90 -1.16
C THR A 36 -8.18 -6.69 -2.09
N LEU A 37 -8.30 -5.46 -1.56
CA LEU A 37 -8.13 -4.24 -2.36
C LEU A 37 -6.72 -4.13 -2.95
N LEU A 38 -5.68 -4.45 -2.17
CA LEU A 38 -4.31 -4.52 -2.68
C LEU A 38 -4.15 -5.57 -3.78
N GLY A 39 -4.77 -6.74 -3.63
CA GLY A 39 -4.79 -7.78 -4.67
C GLY A 39 -5.50 -7.32 -5.95
N ILE A 40 -6.63 -6.64 -5.82
CA ILE A 40 -7.36 -6.03 -6.95
C ILE A 40 -6.46 -5.01 -7.66
N LEU A 41 -5.82 -4.10 -6.91
CA LEU A 41 -4.91 -3.10 -7.46
C LEU A 41 -3.72 -3.72 -8.18
N ALA A 42 -3.11 -4.77 -7.60
CA ALA A 42 -1.99 -5.47 -8.24
C ALA A 42 -2.42 -6.12 -9.57
N VAL A 43 -3.53 -6.87 -9.57
CA VAL A 43 -4.02 -7.56 -10.77
C VAL A 43 -4.43 -6.55 -11.85
N THR A 44 -5.25 -5.56 -11.49
CA THR A 44 -5.72 -4.54 -12.45
C THR A 44 -4.56 -3.66 -12.95
N GLY A 45 -3.59 -3.33 -12.09
CA GLY A 45 -2.40 -2.58 -12.49
C GLY A 45 -1.53 -3.34 -13.49
N ILE A 46 -1.31 -4.64 -13.28
CA ILE A 46 -0.62 -5.51 -14.24
C ILE A 46 -1.39 -5.54 -15.57
N MET A 47 -2.71 -5.69 -15.53
CA MET A 47 -3.53 -5.70 -16.75
C MET A 47 -3.43 -4.38 -17.54
N LEU A 48 -3.47 -3.23 -16.85
CA LEU A 48 -3.31 -1.92 -17.49
C LEU A 48 -1.90 -1.73 -18.07
N SER A 49 -0.87 -2.28 -17.40
CA SER A 49 0.51 -2.16 -17.85
C SER A 49 0.80 -2.82 -19.21
N PHE A 50 -0.01 -3.80 -19.64
CA PHE A 50 0.13 -4.41 -20.97
C PHE A 50 -0.23 -3.48 -22.13
N TYR A 51 -1.03 -2.43 -21.87
CA TYR A 51 -1.50 -1.49 -22.88
C TYR A 51 -0.93 -0.08 -22.72
N TYR A 52 -0.51 0.27 -21.51
CA TYR A 52 0.03 1.59 -21.20
C TYR A 52 1.42 1.81 -21.79
N GLN A 53 1.65 2.98 -22.39
CA GLN A 53 2.95 3.37 -22.93
C GLN A 53 3.55 4.51 -22.09
N PRO A 54 4.65 4.28 -21.34
CA PRO A 54 5.27 5.31 -20.51
C PRO A 54 6.17 6.26 -21.33
N SER A 55 5.62 6.89 -22.35
CA SER A 55 6.27 7.92 -23.17
C SER A 55 5.44 9.19 -23.17
N SER A 56 6.06 10.36 -23.05
CA SER A 56 5.35 11.65 -23.03
C SER A 56 4.52 11.90 -24.30
N GLU A 57 4.91 11.30 -25.42
CA GLU A 57 4.21 11.44 -26.70
C GLU A 57 2.97 10.54 -26.81
N THR A 58 2.99 9.36 -26.17
CA THR A 58 1.97 8.31 -26.37
C THR A 58 1.20 7.92 -25.11
N ALA A 59 1.59 8.41 -23.92
CA ALA A 59 0.96 8.03 -22.66
C ALA A 59 -0.53 8.38 -22.60
N TYR A 60 -0.88 9.63 -22.87
CA TYR A 60 -2.27 10.07 -22.86
C TYR A 60 -3.12 9.30 -23.87
N GLU A 61 -2.62 9.12 -25.10
CA GLU A 61 -3.32 8.35 -26.13
C GLU A 61 -3.43 6.86 -25.77
N SER A 62 -2.43 6.28 -25.09
CA SER A 62 -2.52 4.90 -24.59
C SER A 62 -3.61 4.74 -23.52
N VAL A 63 -3.82 5.74 -22.67
CA VAL A 63 -4.93 5.76 -21.70
C VAL A 63 -6.27 5.88 -22.42
N ARG A 64 -6.37 6.71 -23.46
CA ARG A 64 -7.58 6.81 -24.29
C ARG A 64 -7.89 5.50 -25.00
N TYR A 65 -6.88 4.82 -25.53
CA TYR A 65 -7.00 3.50 -26.14
C TYR A 65 -7.52 2.45 -25.14
N ILE A 66 -6.96 2.42 -23.93
CA ILE A 66 -7.47 1.55 -22.84
C ILE A 66 -8.96 1.82 -22.59
N MET A 67 -9.34 3.08 -22.53
CA MET A 67 -10.72 3.47 -22.21
C MET A 67 -11.73 3.20 -23.32
N ARG A 68 -11.30 3.16 -24.60
CA ARG A 68 -12.21 3.13 -25.76
C ARG A 68 -12.15 1.85 -26.58
N ASP A 69 -10.97 1.25 -26.70
CA ASP A 69 -10.72 0.24 -27.74
C ASP A 69 -10.42 -1.15 -27.15
N VAL A 70 -9.91 -1.24 -25.92
CA VAL A 70 -9.59 -2.53 -25.28
C VAL A 70 -10.85 -3.34 -24.95
N GLY A 71 -11.01 -4.46 -25.67
CA GLY A 71 -12.16 -5.36 -25.57
C GLY A 71 -13.47 -4.70 -25.99
N HIS A 72 -13.46 -3.97 -27.09
CA HIS A 72 -14.59 -3.15 -27.59
C HIS A 72 -15.01 -2.07 -26.56
N GLY A 73 -14.04 -1.55 -25.81
CA GLY A 73 -14.22 -0.50 -24.80
C GLY A 73 -14.70 -0.97 -23.44
N TRP A 74 -15.38 -2.11 -23.32
CA TRP A 74 -15.96 -2.54 -22.03
C TRP A 74 -14.90 -3.02 -21.02
N SER A 75 -13.94 -3.84 -21.45
CA SER A 75 -12.99 -4.44 -20.51
C SER A 75 -11.95 -3.45 -19.97
N GLY A 76 -11.46 -2.54 -20.82
CA GLY A 76 -10.42 -1.58 -20.43
C GLY A 76 -10.95 -0.45 -19.53
N TRP A 77 -12.11 0.15 -19.87
CA TRP A 77 -12.80 1.10 -19.00
C TRP A 77 -13.08 0.50 -17.62
N LEU A 78 -13.59 -0.74 -17.58
CA LEU A 78 -13.93 -1.39 -16.32
C LEU A 78 -12.68 -1.65 -15.48
N CYS A 79 -11.61 -2.17 -16.10
CA CYS A 79 -10.35 -2.43 -15.42
C CYS A 79 -9.76 -1.14 -14.82
N ARG A 80 -9.70 -0.06 -15.61
CA ARG A 80 -9.22 1.26 -15.14
C ARG A 80 -10.12 1.84 -14.05
N GLY A 81 -11.43 1.71 -14.20
CA GLY A 81 -12.41 2.15 -13.20
C GLY A 81 -12.24 1.41 -11.87
N ILE A 82 -12.13 0.08 -11.91
CA ILE A 82 -11.87 -0.73 -10.70
C ILE A 82 -10.53 -0.33 -10.07
N HIS A 83 -9.47 -0.16 -10.86
CA HIS A 83 -8.16 0.25 -10.35
C HIS A 83 -8.25 1.61 -9.63
N TYR A 84 -8.87 2.61 -10.25
CA TYR A 84 -9.06 3.93 -9.67
C TYR A 84 -9.87 3.88 -8.37
N TRP A 85 -11.07 3.29 -8.39
CA TRP A 85 -11.94 3.26 -7.21
C TRP A 85 -11.38 2.39 -6.08
N ALA A 86 -10.68 1.29 -6.40
CA ALA A 86 -9.98 0.50 -5.39
C ALA A 86 -8.88 1.31 -4.69
N SER A 87 -8.15 2.16 -5.43
CA SER A 87 -7.13 3.07 -4.89
C SER A 87 -7.75 4.09 -3.93
N GLN A 88 -8.85 4.75 -4.34
CA GLN A 88 -9.55 5.73 -3.51
C GLN A 88 -10.10 5.09 -2.22
N CYS A 89 -10.73 3.92 -2.33
CA CYS A 89 -11.20 3.15 -1.18
C CYS A 89 -10.05 2.80 -0.22
N LEU A 90 -8.90 2.37 -0.76
CA LEU A 90 -7.75 2.00 0.05
C LEU A 90 -7.16 3.20 0.81
N LEU A 91 -7.08 4.37 0.17
CA LEU A 91 -6.63 5.61 0.80
C LEU A 91 -7.56 6.03 1.95
N VAL A 92 -8.88 6.02 1.72
CA VAL A 92 -9.89 6.33 2.75
C VAL A 92 -9.83 5.34 3.91
N LEU A 93 -9.72 4.04 3.64
CA LEU A 93 -9.59 3.01 4.67
C LEU A 93 -8.30 3.17 5.49
N GLY A 94 -7.20 3.54 4.84
CA GLY A 94 -5.93 3.86 5.50
C GLY A 94 -6.07 5.04 6.47
N ALA A 95 -6.72 6.13 6.03
CA ALA A 95 -6.99 7.28 6.88
C ALA A 95 -7.92 6.93 8.07
N LEU A 96 -9.02 6.23 7.81
CA LEU A 96 -9.95 5.78 8.86
C LEU A 96 -9.26 4.87 9.89
N GLN A 97 -8.33 4.02 9.46
CA GLN A 97 -7.55 3.19 10.36
C GLN A 97 -6.67 4.01 11.31
N LEU A 98 -6.06 5.11 10.86
CA LEU A 98 -5.32 6.00 11.75
C LEU A 98 -6.24 6.73 12.73
N VAL A 99 -7.38 7.24 12.27
CA VAL A 99 -8.38 7.87 13.14
C VAL A 99 -8.83 6.89 14.22
N ARG A 100 -9.10 5.63 13.85
CA ARG A 100 -9.44 4.57 14.81
C ARG A 100 -8.32 4.33 15.83
N ILE A 101 -7.04 4.36 15.42
CA ILE A 101 -5.91 4.18 16.34
C ILE A 101 -5.81 5.37 17.32
N LEU A 102 -6.05 6.59 16.85
CA LEU A 102 -6.05 7.81 17.65
C LEU A 102 -7.17 7.79 18.69
N VAL A 103 -8.41 7.54 18.28
CA VAL A 103 -9.58 7.50 19.18
C VAL A 103 -9.41 6.43 20.26
N ASN A 104 -8.82 5.27 19.91
CA ASN A 104 -8.57 4.20 20.87
C ASN A 104 -7.30 4.41 21.73
N GLY A 105 -6.59 5.53 21.59
CA GLY A 105 -5.36 5.82 22.35
C GLY A 105 -4.18 4.86 22.06
N ARG A 106 -4.25 4.08 20.98
CA ARG A 106 -3.32 2.98 20.68
C ARG A 106 -1.95 3.45 20.16
N TYR A 107 -1.76 4.76 19.99
CA TYR A 107 -0.49 5.36 19.58
C TYR A 107 0.55 5.46 20.72
N ARG A 108 0.14 5.26 21.98
CA ARG A 108 1.02 5.34 23.16
C ARG A 108 1.55 3.96 23.60
N GLY A 109 2.63 3.97 24.38
CA GLY A 109 3.23 2.76 24.98
C GLY A 109 3.68 1.72 23.95
N ARG A 110 3.29 0.45 24.16
CA ARG A 110 3.65 -0.69 23.29
C ARG A 110 3.05 -0.63 21.87
N GLY A 111 2.07 0.24 21.63
CA GLY A 111 1.47 0.44 20.30
C GLY A 111 2.20 1.45 19.42
N ARG A 112 3.21 2.17 19.95
CA ARG A 112 3.92 3.25 19.25
C ARG A 112 4.58 2.81 17.94
N SER A 113 5.10 1.59 17.87
CA SER A 113 5.74 1.07 16.64
C SER A 113 4.71 0.82 15.53
N HIS A 114 3.56 0.22 15.87
CA HIS A 114 2.45 0.03 14.92
C HIS A 114 1.85 1.36 14.46
N TRP A 115 1.81 2.36 15.35
CA TRP A 115 1.40 3.70 14.98
C TRP A 115 2.34 4.34 13.95
N ARG A 116 3.66 4.28 14.19
CA ARG A 116 4.66 4.80 13.24
C ARG A 116 4.60 4.09 11.89
N LEU A 117 4.49 2.76 11.88
CA LEU A 117 4.29 2.03 10.63
C LEU A 117 2.96 2.41 9.96
N GLY A 118 1.88 2.62 10.71
CA GLY A 118 0.61 3.08 10.16
C GLY A 118 0.71 4.45 9.47
N LEU A 119 1.45 5.40 10.07
CA LEU A 119 1.74 6.69 9.44
C LEU A 119 2.53 6.53 8.13
N LEU A 120 3.57 5.68 8.15
CA LEU A 120 4.37 5.38 6.96
C LEU A 120 3.54 4.69 5.86
N THR A 121 2.66 3.77 6.24
CA THR A 121 1.73 3.13 5.30
C THR A 121 0.77 4.15 4.70
N LEU A 122 0.20 5.08 5.46
CA LEU A 122 -0.67 6.11 4.89
C LEU A 122 0.10 7.02 3.93
N ALA A 123 1.32 7.44 4.28
CA ALA A 123 2.18 8.21 3.38
C ALA A 123 2.48 7.44 2.08
N LEU A 124 2.72 6.13 2.18
CA LEU A 124 2.92 5.27 1.02
C LEU A 124 1.66 5.16 0.15
N LEU A 125 0.47 5.00 0.76
CA LEU A 125 -0.80 4.98 0.02
C LEU A 125 -1.08 6.29 -0.71
N PHE A 126 -0.75 7.42 -0.08
CA PHE A 126 -0.82 8.73 -0.73
C PHE A 126 0.15 8.81 -1.91
N ALA A 127 1.40 8.36 -1.74
CA ALA A 127 2.37 8.31 -2.83
C ALA A 127 1.89 7.43 -3.99
N PHE A 128 1.26 6.28 -3.72
CA PHE A 128 0.63 5.45 -4.75
C PHE A 128 -0.47 6.18 -5.49
N ALA A 129 -1.45 6.74 -4.77
CA ALA A 129 -2.57 7.45 -5.39
C ALA A 129 -2.06 8.61 -6.25
N PHE A 130 -1.17 9.44 -5.70
CA PHE A 130 -0.59 10.58 -6.40
C PHE A 130 0.19 10.16 -7.65
N THR A 131 1.17 9.25 -7.52
CA THR A 131 1.97 8.83 -8.67
C THR A 131 1.12 8.16 -9.74
N GLY A 132 0.08 7.39 -9.36
CA GLY A 132 -0.84 6.76 -10.30
C GLY A 132 -1.65 7.76 -11.13
N ASP A 133 -2.09 8.85 -10.51
CA ASP A 133 -2.81 9.93 -11.21
C ASP A 133 -1.91 10.63 -12.23
N LEU A 134 -0.60 10.75 -11.95
CA LEU A 134 0.36 11.35 -12.88
C LEU A 134 0.52 10.55 -14.18
N LEU A 135 0.27 9.23 -14.17
CA LEU A 135 0.44 8.37 -15.35
C LEU A 135 -0.55 8.70 -16.48
N ALA A 136 -1.64 9.41 -16.21
CA ALA A 136 -2.53 9.88 -17.28
C ALA A 136 -1.81 10.86 -18.24
N TRP A 137 -0.85 11.62 -17.70
CA TRP A 137 -0.01 12.58 -18.42
C TRP A 137 -0.80 13.56 -19.32
N ASP A 138 -1.94 14.02 -18.83
CA ASP A 138 -2.64 15.19 -19.38
C ASP A 138 -2.03 16.49 -18.79
N ASP A 139 -2.49 17.65 -19.27
CA ASP A 139 -1.95 18.95 -18.82
C ASP A 139 -2.01 19.11 -17.30
N ALA A 140 -3.11 18.66 -16.68
CA ALA A 140 -3.29 18.71 -15.23
C ALA A 140 -2.29 17.81 -14.49
N ALA A 141 -2.07 16.58 -14.96
CA ALA A 141 -1.08 15.67 -14.41
C ALA A 141 0.35 16.22 -14.56
N PHE A 142 0.67 16.81 -15.72
CA PHE A 142 1.99 17.40 -15.97
C PHE A 142 2.30 18.52 -14.97
N TRP A 143 1.41 19.50 -14.82
CA TRP A 143 1.61 20.61 -13.88
C TRP A 143 1.61 20.14 -12.43
N SER A 144 0.81 19.12 -12.10
CA SER A 144 0.83 18.51 -10.77
C SER A 144 2.17 17.84 -10.47
N ALA A 145 2.77 17.15 -11.46
CA ALA A 145 4.09 16.54 -11.34
C ALA A 145 5.17 17.60 -11.14
N ASP A 146 5.17 18.66 -11.95
CA ASP A 146 6.13 19.75 -11.85
C ASP A 146 6.08 20.44 -10.48
N GLN A 147 4.87 20.80 -10.04
CA GLN A 147 4.68 21.44 -8.74
C GLN A 147 5.11 20.54 -7.58
N ALA A 148 4.79 19.25 -7.63
CA ALA A 148 5.18 18.31 -6.59
C ALA A 148 6.70 18.12 -6.53
N LEU A 149 7.40 18.07 -7.68
CA LEU A 149 8.86 18.01 -7.72
C LEU A 149 9.48 19.27 -7.14
N ASN A 150 8.91 20.45 -7.42
CA ASN A 150 9.39 21.71 -6.86
C ASN A 150 9.20 21.79 -5.33
N TRP A 151 8.14 21.20 -4.78
CA TRP A 151 7.99 21.08 -3.32
C TRP A 151 8.94 20.05 -2.73
N LEU A 152 9.15 18.93 -3.43
CA LEU A 152 10.06 17.86 -3.00
C LEU A 152 11.50 18.35 -2.95
N ASP A 153 11.92 19.16 -3.92
CA ASP A 153 13.25 19.75 -4.00
C ASP A 153 13.58 20.63 -2.78
N GLN A 154 12.57 21.29 -2.23
CA GLN A 154 12.69 22.15 -1.05
C GLN A 154 12.78 21.38 0.28
N LEU A 155 12.53 20.07 0.29
CA LEU A 155 12.62 19.28 1.52
C LEU A 155 14.08 19.11 1.97
N PRO A 156 14.38 19.32 3.26
CA PRO A 156 15.73 19.15 3.76
C PRO A 156 16.19 17.68 3.67
N LEU A 157 17.51 17.48 3.71
CA LEU A 157 18.21 16.18 3.69
C LEU A 157 18.21 15.49 2.32
N PHE A 158 17.07 14.94 1.90
CA PHE A 158 16.99 14.03 0.75
C PHE A 158 16.11 14.55 -0.39
N GLY A 159 15.46 15.72 -0.20
CA GLY A 159 14.52 16.31 -1.15
C GLY A 159 15.13 16.55 -2.52
N HIS A 160 16.23 17.29 -2.57
CA HIS A 160 16.95 17.62 -3.80
C HIS A 160 17.38 16.38 -4.60
N ALA A 161 18.00 15.40 -3.93
CA ALA A 161 18.44 14.16 -4.59
C ALA A 161 17.25 13.35 -5.13
N LEU A 162 16.15 13.24 -4.36
CA LEU A 162 14.97 12.50 -4.77
C LEU A 162 14.21 13.20 -5.90
N ALA A 163 14.08 14.52 -5.84
CA ALA A 163 13.50 15.33 -6.91
C ALA A 163 14.31 15.20 -8.20
N GLY A 164 15.64 15.24 -8.12
CA GLY A 164 16.52 15.01 -9.26
C GLY A 164 16.35 13.62 -9.89
N VAL A 165 16.26 12.57 -9.07
CA VAL A 165 15.99 11.20 -9.56
C VAL A 165 14.62 11.09 -10.22
N LEU A 166 13.58 11.64 -9.60
CA LEU A 166 12.23 11.57 -10.16
C LEU A 166 12.11 12.41 -11.44
N ARG A 167 12.68 13.61 -11.48
CA ARG A 167 12.68 14.49 -12.65
C ARG A 167 13.49 13.88 -13.80
N GLY A 168 14.68 13.36 -13.51
CA GLY A 168 15.56 12.74 -14.51
C GLY A 168 16.20 13.71 -15.51
N GLY A 169 16.13 15.02 -15.25
CA GLY A 169 16.65 16.11 -16.08
C GLY A 169 16.53 17.45 -15.34
N GLU A 170 16.88 18.56 -16.00
CA GLU A 170 16.76 19.90 -15.42
C GLU A 170 15.30 20.32 -15.21
N GLU A 171 14.42 19.93 -16.15
CA GLU A 171 12.99 20.25 -16.17
C GLU A 171 12.12 18.98 -16.20
N THR A 172 10.85 19.14 -15.84
CA THR A 172 9.83 18.08 -15.91
C THR A 172 9.58 17.70 -17.37
N GLY A 173 9.73 16.42 -17.72
CA GLY A 173 9.66 15.99 -19.11
C GLY A 173 9.54 14.47 -19.33
N PRO A 174 9.96 13.94 -20.49
CA PRO A 174 9.79 12.52 -20.85
C PRO A 174 10.44 11.55 -19.85
N ALA A 175 11.63 11.89 -19.35
CA ALA A 175 12.32 11.10 -18.33
C ALA A 175 11.53 11.04 -17.02
N THR A 176 10.86 12.14 -16.67
CA THR A 176 10.06 12.26 -15.45
C THR A 176 8.90 11.27 -15.44
N LEU A 177 8.13 11.21 -16.53
CA LEU A 177 7.04 10.26 -16.68
C LEU A 177 7.52 8.81 -16.55
N ARG A 178 8.60 8.45 -17.26
CA ARG A 178 9.18 7.10 -17.20
C ARG A 178 9.62 6.74 -15.78
N ASN A 179 10.22 7.69 -15.05
CA ASN A 179 10.63 7.48 -13.68
C ASN A 179 9.42 7.32 -12.76
N PHE A 180 8.39 8.17 -12.87
CA PHE A 180 7.14 8.00 -12.11
C PHE A 180 6.47 6.66 -12.37
N PHE A 181 6.45 6.18 -13.62
CA PHE A 181 5.96 4.85 -13.96
C PHE A 181 6.75 3.75 -13.23
N GLY A 182 8.09 3.81 -13.29
CA GLY A 182 8.96 2.86 -12.58
C GLY A 182 8.78 2.90 -11.06
N PHE A 183 8.60 4.09 -10.49
CA PHE A 183 8.30 4.24 -9.07
C PHE A 183 6.94 3.63 -8.73
N HIS A 184 5.90 3.93 -9.50
CA HIS A 184 4.54 3.47 -9.24
C HIS A 184 4.37 1.95 -9.38
N VAL A 185 4.98 1.35 -10.40
CA VAL A 185 4.79 -0.07 -10.73
C VAL A 185 5.80 -0.98 -10.01
N LEU A 186 6.99 -0.48 -9.66
CA LEU A 186 8.04 -1.31 -9.07
C LEU A 186 8.42 -0.87 -7.65
N LEU A 187 8.87 0.38 -7.48
CA LEU A 187 9.47 0.80 -6.21
C LEU A 187 8.44 0.90 -5.08
N LEU A 188 7.29 1.53 -5.33
CA LEU A 188 6.24 1.67 -4.33
C LEU A 188 5.65 0.29 -3.94
N PRO A 189 5.37 -0.65 -4.86
CA PRO A 189 4.98 -2.02 -4.51
C PRO A 189 6.01 -2.74 -3.68
N ALA A 190 7.30 -2.65 -4.03
CA ALA A 190 8.37 -3.23 -3.24
C ALA A 190 8.41 -2.64 -1.81
N ALA A 191 8.28 -1.32 -1.68
CA ALA A 191 8.20 -0.65 -0.38
C ALA A 191 6.97 -1.09 0.43
N GLY A 192 5.82 -1.29 -0.23
CA GLY A 192 4.60 -1.80 0.40
C GLY A 192 4.76 -3.21 0.93
N VAL A 193 5.37 -4.11 0.16
CA VAL A 193 5.71 -5.47 0.59
C VAL A 193 6.67 -5.44 1.77
N LEU A 194 7.70 -4.59 1.73
CA LEU A 194 8.65 -4.43 2.83
C LEU A 194 7.95 -3.95 4.11
N LEU A 195 7.08 -2.94 4.02
CA LEU A 195 6.31 -2.45 5.18
C LEU A 195 5.37 -3.54 5.73
N ALA A 196 4.71 -4.31 4.85
CA ALA A 196 3.87 -5.43 5.28
C ALA A 196 4.68 -6.52 5.99
N TRP A 197 5.88 -6.83 5.48
CA TRP A 197 6.81 -7.75 6.11
C TRP A 197 7.26 -7.25 7.49
N LEU A 198 7.71 -5.99 7.57
CA LEU A 198 8.08 -5.35 8.84
C LEU A 198 6.93 -5.35 9.85
N TRP A 199 5.71 -5.07 9.38
CA TRP A 199 4.51 -5.14 10.19
C TRP A 199 4.28 -6.54 10.76
N SER A 200 4.44 -7.58 9.95
CA SER A 200 4.26 -8.98 10.38
C SER A 200 5.26 -9.43 11.45
N TRP A 201 6.41 -8.76 11.51
CA TRP A 201 7.48 -9.06 12.46
C TRP A 201 7.28 -8.36 13.82
N LEU A 202 6.43 -7.34 13.88
CA LEU A 202 6.12 -6.69 15.15
C LEU A 202 5.27 -7.59 16.06
N PRO A 203 5.57 -7.67 17.38
CA PRO A 203 4.77 -8.44 18.31
C PRO A 203 3.32 -7.93 18.38
N ASP A 204 2.34 -8.84 18.22
CA ASP A 204 0.92 -8.52 18.34
C ASP A 204 0.64 -7.81 19.68
N TRP A 205 0.13 -6.58 19.60
CA TRP A 205 -0.35 -5.88 20.78
C TRP A 205 -1.66 -6.54 21.24
N ASN A 206 -1.58 -7.43 22.23
CA ASN A 206 -2.74 -8.03 22.89
C ASN A 206 -2.96 -7.39 24.27
N PRO A 207 -3.98 -6.53 24.45
CA PRO A 207 -4.28 -5.92 25.74
C PRO A 207 -4.66 -6.95 26.81
N ASN A 208 -5.20 -8.10 26.42
CA ASN A 208 -5.65 -9.16 27.35
C ASN A 208 -4.49 -9.93 28.00
N LEU A 209 -3.26 -9.81 27.48
CA LEU A 209 -2.08 -10.41 28.14
C LEU A 209 -1.69 -9.66 29.44
N ARG A 210 -2.18 -8.43 29.65
CA ARG A 210 -2.00 -7.71 30.92
C ARG A 210 -2.79 -8.33 32.08
N LEU A 211 -3.97 -8.90 31.80
CA LEU A 211 -4.84 -9.44 32.84
C LEU A 211 -4.43 -10.84 33.32
N ARG A 212 -3.57 -11.55 32.57
CA ARG A 212 -3.07 -12.89 32.94
C ARG A 212 -1.71 -12.90 33.65
N GLY A 213 -0.94 -11.82 33.60
CA GLY A 213 0.39 -11.73 34.24
C GLY A 213 0.37 -11.55 35.76
N GLY A 214 -0.80 -11.43 36.39
CA GLY A 214 -0.94 -11.09 37.82
C GLY A 214 -1.23 -12.25 38.78
N ARG A 215 -1.48 -13.48 38.31
CA ARG A 215 -1.67 -14.64 39.20
C ARG A 215 -0.38 -15.46 39.26
N ARG A 216 0.52 -15.10 40.17
CA ARG A 216 1.50 -16.06 40.71
C ARG A 216 0.72 -17.12 41.49
N PRO A 217 1.01 -18.43 41.35
CA PRO A 217 0.50 -19.41 42.29
C PRO A 217 1.04 -19.04 43.67
N GLN A 218 0.17 -18.80 44.63
CA GLN A 218 0.57 -18.81 46.03
C GLN A 218 0.85 -20.27 46.36
N SER A 219 2.13 -20.61 46.45
CA SER A 219 2.62 -21.84 47.07
C SER A 219 2.79 -21.60 48.55
#